data_AF-A0A3M1RLL4-F1
#
_entry.id   AF-A0A3M1RLL4-F1
#
_cell.length_a   1.000
_cell.length_b   1.000
_cell.length_c   1.000
_cell.angle_alpha   90.00
_cell.angle_beta   90.00
_cell.angle_gamma   90.00
#
_symmetry.space_group_name_H-M   'P 1'
#
loop_
_entity.id
_entity.type
_entity.pdbx_description
1 polymer ?
#
loop_
_entity_poly.entity_id
_entity_poly.type
_entity_poly.pdbx_seq_one_letter_code
_entity_poly.pdbx_strand_id
1 'polypeptide(L)'
;MLASRVGNIPGAVGRQWNGIATTCHFATVFWLFWDEFNRPPTQNDFLTIGDPTLVVRRMLPLGKKLGRPRAGGLILTPGSIVVFVHNGQPVHSCVAITANTLGGYNQAGWFTGPGVDHGYSVHDTSEIRWRGGMLHGDDVQGNVGQWCRLTVIGEQPAKAIIRQIVQG
;
A
#
# COMPACT_ATOMS: atom_id res chain seq x y z
N MET A 1 12.92 6.39 -7.24
CA MET A 1 12.72 5.39 -6.17
C MET A 1 11.35 5.67 -5.64
N LEU A 2 10.52 4.65 -5.49
CA LEU A 2 9.10 4.84 -5.19
C LEU A 2 8.89 5.67 -3.91
N ALA A 3 9.72 5.45 -2.89
CA ALA A 3 9.69 6.20 -1.64
C ALA A 3 9.71 7.74 -1.82
N SER A 4 10.41 8.26 -2.84
CA SER A 4 10.47 9.72 -3.09
C SER A 4 9.24 10.27 -3.82
N ARG A 5 8.29 9.43 -4.22
CA ARG A 5 7.03 9.83 -4.87
C ARG A 5 5.82 9.78 -3.97
N VAL A 6 5.94 9.10 -2.83
CA VAL A 6 4.84 8.89 -1.90
C VAL A 6 4.52 10.20 -1.17
N GLY A 7 3.26 10.60 -1.24
CA GLY A 7 2.79 11.89 -0.72
C GLY A 7 1.41 12.21 -1.25
N ASN A 8 0.92 13.43 -1.02
CA ASN A 8 -0.36 13.85 -1.59
C ASN A 8 -0.37 13.70 -3.12
N ILE A 9 -1.42 13.08 -3.66
CA ILE A 9 -1.64 12.90 -5.10
C ILE A 9 -1.95 14.26 -5.72
N PRO A 10 -1.14 14.76 -6.65
CA PRO A 10 -1.38 16.05 -7.30
C PRO A 10 -2.73 16.07 -8.03
N GLY A 11 -3.51 17.14 -7.81
CA GLY A 11 -4.83 17.30 -8.41
C GLY A 11 -5.96 16.52 -7.74
N ALA A 12 -5.68 15.79 -6.65
CA ALA A 12 -6.73 15.23 -5.83
C ALA A 12 -7.46 16.35 -5.06
N VAL A 13 -8.78 16.39 -5.16
CA VAL A 13 -9.65 17.33 -4.43
C VAL A 13 -10.66 16.52 -3.62
N GLY A 14 -10.66 16.72 -2.31
CA GLY A 14 -11.47 15.89 -1.41
C GLY A 14 -11.08 14.41 -1.50
N ARG A 15 -12.04 13.53 -1.83
CA ARG A 15 -11.87 12.07 -1.91
C ARG A 15 -11.61 11.56 -3.33
N GLN A 16 -11.32 12.44 -4.29
CA GLN A 16 -11.27 12.08 -5.71
C GLN A 16 -10.11 12.73 -6.45
N TRP A 17 -9.64 12.06 -7.49
CA TRP A 17 -8.70 12.54 -8.50
C TRP A 17 -9.31 12.32 -9.88
N ASN A 18 -9.59 13.40 -10.62
CA ASN A 18 -10.28 13.33 -11.92
C ASN A 18 -11.55 12.45 -11.92
N GLY A 19 -12.36 12.56 -10.86
CA GLY A 19 -13.58 11.76 -10.67
C GLY A 19 -13.37 10.32 -10.19
N ILE A 20 -12.12 9.87 -10.02
CA ILE A 20 -11.77 8.53 -9.51
C ILE A 20 -11.52 8.63 -8.00
N ALA A 21 -12.11 7.74 -7.21
CA ALA A 21 -11.93 7.74 -5.76
C ALA A 21 -10.47 7.48 -5.35
N THR A 22 -9.92 8.34 -4.47
CA THR A 22 -8.57 8.18 -3.92
C THR A 22 -8.55 7.15 -2.80
N THR A 23 -8.50 5.88 -3.18
CA THR A 23 -8.37 4.75 -2.26
C THR A 23 -6.89 4.40 -1.99
N CYS A 24 -6.65 3.54 -1.01
CA CYS A 24 -5.30 3.06 -0.68
C CYS A 24 -4.60 2.36 -1.87
N HIS A 25 -5.32 1.47 -2.58
CA HIS A 25 -4.82 0.79 -3.76
C HIS A 25 -4.63 1.74 -4.94
N PHE A 26 -5.56 2.68 -5.15
CA PHE A 26 -5.41 3.72 -6.16
C PHE A 26 -4.12 4.51 -5.96
N ALA A 27 -3.86 5.01 -4.75
CA ALA A 27 -2.65 5.77 -4.44
C ALA A 27 -1.37 4.96 -4.67
N THR A 28 -1.37 3.69 -4.25
CA THR A 28 -0.23 2.78 -4.43
C THR A 28 0.09 2.61 -5.92
N VAL A 29 -0.93 2.36 -6.75
CA VAL A 29 -0.80 2.21 -8.21
C VAL A 29 -0.40 3.52 -8.88
N PHE A 30 -0.93 4.66 -8.42
CA PHE A 30 -0.57 6.00 -8.89
C PHE A 30 0.93 6.25 -8.73
N TRP A 31 1.48 6.04 -7.53
CA TRP A 31 2.90 6.28 -7.27
C TRP A 31 3.79 5.28 -7.99
N LEU A 32 3.38 4.02 -8.11
CA LEU A 32 4.12 3.03 -8.89
C LEU A 32 4.23 3.41 -10.35
N PHE A 33 3.12 3.83 -10.97
CA PHE A 33 3.12 4.36 -12.32
C PHE A 33 4.04 5.57 -12.43
N TRP A 34 3.91 6.52 -11.50
CA TRP A 34 4.71 7.74 -11.55
C TRP A 34 6.20 7.45 -11.45
N ASP A 35 6.62 6.60 -10.52
CA ASP A 35 8.04 6.29 -10.40
C ASP A 35 8.57 5.42 -11.56
N GLU A 36 7.71 4.60 -12.19
CA GLU A 36 8.08 3.78 -13.36
C GLU A 36 8.26 4.62 -14.63
N PHE A 37 7.33 5.53 -14.92
CA PHE A 37 7.32 6.31 -16.17
C PHE A 37 7.83 7.74 -16.01
N ASN A 38 8.28 8.10 -14.81
CA ASN A 38 8.76 9.44 -14.45
C ASN A 38 7.79 10.58 -14.79
N ARG A 39 6.49 10.30 -14.85
CA ARG A 39 5.40 11.28 -15.01
C ARG A 39 4.16 10.81 -14.24
N PRO A 40 3.33 11.72 -13.70
CA PRO A 40 2.06 11.29 -13.15
C PRO A 40 1.19 10.62 -14.25
N PRO A 41 0.38 9.61 -13.89
CA PRO A 41 -0.59 9.03 -14.82
C PRO A 41 -1.66 10.06 -15.21
N THR A 42 -2.15 9.93 -16.42
CA THR A 42 -3.37 10.60 -16.92
C THR A 42 -4.60 9.75 -16.60
N GLN A 43 -5.80 10.31 -16.79
CA GLN A 43 -7.03 9.53 -16.64
C GLN A 43 -7.07 8.33 -17.60
N ASN A 44 -6.60 8.49 -18.84
CA ASN A 44 -6.53 7.39 -19.81
C ASN A 44 -5.55 6.30 -19.36
N ASP A 45 -4.41 6.65 -18.76
CA ASP A 45 -3.50 5.64 -18.20
C ASP A 45 -4.22 4.80 -17.14
N PHE A 46 -5.05 5.41 -16.28
CA PHE A 46 -5.82 4.67 -15.28
C PHE A 46 -6.97 3.84 -15.86
N LEU A 47 -7.58 4.27 -16.97
CA LEU A 47 -8.53 3.44 -17.71
C LEU A 47 -7.85 2.19 -18.27
N THR A 48 -6.62 2.32 -18.79
CA THR A 48 -5.81 1.17 -19.25
C THR A 48 -5.41 0.26 -18.09
N ILE A 49 -4.99 0.84 -16.95
CA ILE A 49 -4.58 0.06 -15.77
C ILE A 49 -5.77 -0.73 -15.18
N GLY A 50 -6.97 -0.16 -15.22
CA GLY A 50 -8.18 -0.77 -14.68
C GLY A 50 -8.26 -0.70 -13.16
N ASP A 51 -8.88 -1.71 -12.55
CA ASP A 51 -9.13 -1.75 -11.10
C ASP A 51 -7.82 -1.89 -10.29
N PRO A 52 -7.44 -0.88 -9.48
CA PRO A 52 -6.23 -0.93 -8.65
C PRO A 52 -6.19 -2.11 -7.68
N THR A 53 -7.34 -2.61 -7.22
CA THR A 53 -7.44 -3.78 -6.34
C THR A 53 -6.98 -5.04 -7.06
N LEU A 54 -7.40 -5.23 -8.31
CA LEU A 54 -6.96 -6.36 -9.14
C LEU A 54 -5.46 -6.26 -9.44
N VAL A 55 -4.95 -5.05 -9.67
CA VAL A 55 -3.51 -4.81 -9.88
C VAL A 55 -2.71 -5.19 -8.63
N VAL A 56 -3.09 -4.72 -7.45
CA VAL A 56 -2.43 -5.08 -6.19
C VAL A 56 -2.55 -6.59 -5.92
N ARG A 57 -3.70 -7.21 -6.23
CA ARG A 57 -3.88 -8.67 -6.12
C ARG A 57 -2.87 -9.44 -6.99
N ARG A 58 -2.61 -8.98 -8.23
CA ARG A 58 -1.60 -9.57 -9.13
C ARG A 58 -0.18 -9.48 -8.58
N MET A 59 0.11 -8.53 -7.70
CA MET A 59 1.42 -8.39 -7.06
C MET A 59 1.62 -9.35 -5.88
N LEU A 60 0.55 -9.85 -5.24
CA LEU A 60 0.63 -10.67 -4.04
C LEU A 60 1.52 -11.93 -4.16
N PRO A 61 1.51 -12.69 -5.28
CA PRO A 61 2.39 -13.84 -5.45
C PRO A 61 3.89 -13.48 -5.48
N LEU A 62 4.24 -12.23 -5.78
CA LEU A 62 5.61 -11.73 -5.81
C LEU A 62 6.10 -11.27 -4.43
N GLY A 63 5.19 -11.24 -3.45
CA GLY A 63 5.46 -10.74 -2.11
C GLY A 63 5.90 -11.83 -1.12
N LYS A 64 6.45 -11.39 -0.01
CA LYS A 64 6.81 -12.24 1.15
C LYS A 64 5.89 -11.92 2.32
N LYS A 65 5.43 -12.95 3.03
CA LYS A 65 4.72 -12.76 4.31
C LYS A 65 5.68 -12.13 5.32
N LEU A 66 5.21 -11.12 6.04
CA LEU A 66 5.89 -10.58 7.21
C LEU A 66 5.40 -11.28 8.48
N GLY A 67 6.32 -11.50 9.41
CA GLY A 67 6.03 -12.00 10.75
C GLY A 67 6.23 -10.90 11.78
N ARG A 68 5.75 -11.14 13.01
CA ARG A 68 5.88 -10.17 14.10
C ARG A 68 7.35 -9.90 14.43
N PRO A 69 7.79 -8.64 14.54
CA PRO A 69 9.15 -8.34 14.97
C PRO A 69 9.38 -8.75 16.43
N ARG A 70 10.61 -9.17 16.77
CA ARG A 70 10.96 -9.54 18.15
C ARG A 70 10.89 -8.36 19.13
N ALA A 71 11.20 -7.17 18.65
CA ALA A 71 11.11 -5.91 19.40
C ALA A 71 10.88 -4.75 18.42
N GLY A 72 10.18 -3.70 18.88
CA GLY A 72 9.92 -2.49 18.08
C GLY A 72 8.98 -2.72 16.89
N GLY A 73 9.20 -1.95 15.82
CA GLY A 73 8.47 -2.04 14.55
C GLY A 73 9.15 -2.93 13.52
N LEU A 74 8.50 -3.10 12.37
CA LEU A 74 9.11 -3.75 11.20
C LEU A 74 10.21 -2.88 10.60
N ILE A 75 11.28 -3.51 10.12
CA ILE A 75 12.29 -2.87 9.28
C ILE A 75 12.01 -3.27 7.83
N LEU A 76 11.75 -2.28 6.99
CA LEU A 76 11.34 -2.44 5.60
C LEU A 76 12.39 -1.84 4.66
N THR A 77 12.37 -2.27 3.40
CA THR A 77 13.16 -1.60 2.36
C THR A 77 12.34 -0.40 1.84
N PRO A 78 12.89 0.83 1.82
CA PRO A 78 12.22 1.97 1.22
C PRO A 78 11.79 1.68 -0.24
N GLY A 79 10.57 2.07 -0.58
CA GLY A 79 9.93 1.79 -1.88
C GLY A 79 9.23 0.44 -1.97
N SER A 80 9.31 -0.42 -0.93
CA SER A 80 8.51 -1.64 -0.88
C SER A 80 7.03 -1.34 -0.60
N ILE A 81 6.16 -2.18 -1.15
CA ILE A 81 4.70 -2.09 -0.99
C ILE A 81 4.32 -3.03 0.13
N VAL A 82 3.59 -2.53 1.13
CA VAL A 82 3.05 -3.34 2.23
C VAL A 82 1.55 -3.47 2.04
N VAL A 83 1.06 -4.72 2.02
CA VAL A 83 -0.34 -5.05 1.75
C VAL A 83 -0.90 -5.84 2.92
N PHE A 84 -2.06 -5.39 3.43
CA PHE A 84 -2.87 -6.12 4.39
C PHE A 84 -3.78 -7.06 3.61
N VAL A 85 -3.70 -8.35 3.90
CA VAL A 85 -4.39 -9.42 3.17
C VAL A 85 -5.34 -10.16 4.09
N HIS A 86 -6.64 -10.12 3.81
CA HIS A 86 -7.67 -10.85 4.53
C HIS A 86 -8.34 -11.87 3.60
N ASN A 87 -8.42 -13.15 4.00
CA ASN A 87 -8.98 -14.24 3.18
C ASN A 87 -8.43 -14.28 1.73
N GLY A 88 -7.12 -14.06 1.59
CA GLY A 88 -6.45 -14.01 0.29
C GLY A 88 -6.67 -12.73 -0.53
N GLN A 89 -7.43 -11.76 0.00
CA GLN A 89 -7.75 -10.51 -0.69
C GLN A 89 -6.95 -9.33 -0.14
N PRO A 90 -6.37 -8.48 -1.01
CA PRO A 90 -5.79 -7.22 -0.55
C PRO A 90 -6.93 -6.31 -0.08
N VAL A 91 -6.86 -5.87 1.18
CA VAL A 91 -7.87 -4.99 1.79
C VAL A 91 -7.32 -3.61 2.12
N HIS A 92 -5.98 -3.48 2.16
CA HIS A 92 -5.29 -2.20 2.26
C HIS A 92 -3.88 -2.30 1.71
N SER A 93 -3.36 -1.21 1.17
CA SER A 93 -1.95 -1.11 0.78
C SER A 93 -1.37 0.25 1.09
N CYS A 94 -0.08 0.24 1.42
CA CYS A 94 0.74 1.42 1.68
C CYS A 94 2.17 1.15 1.20
N VAL A 95 3.04 2.15 1.25
CA VAL A 95 4.42 2.08 0.77
C VAL A 95 5.37 2.43 1.91
N ALA A 96 6.45 1.67 2.06
CA ALA A 96 7.55 2.03 2.95
C ALA A 96 8.28 3.26 2.41
N ILE A 97 8.14 4.41 3.08
CA ILE A 97 8.84 5.65 2.70
C ILE A 97 10.23 5.74 3.33
N THR A 98 10.40 5.12 4.50
CA THR A 98 11.70 4.88 5.14
C THR A 98 11.74 3.42 5.60
N ALA A 99 12.80 3.02 6.31
CA ALA A 99 12.88 1.69 6.88
C ALA A 99 11.79 1.40 7.93
N ASN A 100 11.29 2.43 8.61
CA ASN A 100 10.40 2.28 9.76
C ASN A 100 9.10 3.06 9.59
N THR A 101 8.85 3.60 8.39
CA THR A 101 7.71 4.49 8.17
C THR A 101 6.96 4.11 6.90
N LEU A 102 5.64 4.07 7.01
CA LEU A 102 4.70 3.77 5.95
C LEU A 102 3.94 5.04 5.55
N GLY A 103 3.86 5.32 4.25
CA GLY A 103 3.05 6.37 3.65
C GLY A 103 1.97 5.76 2.75
N GLY A 104 0.80 6.38 2.70
CA GLY A 104 -0.38 5.74 2.14
C GLY A 104 -1.63 6.59 2.27
N TYR A 105 -2.65 6.26 1.48
CA TYR A 105 -3.97 6.88 1.54
C TYR A 105 -4.95 6.02 2.34
N ASN A 106 -5.95 6.68 2.94
CA ASN A 106 -7.05 6.04 3.67
C ASN A 106 -6.57 5.13 4.81
N GLN A 107 -5.67 5.64 5.65
CA GLN A 107 -5.06 4.86 6.74
C GLN A 107 -5.87 4.91 8.05
N ALA A 108 -6.98 5.65 8.07
CA ALA A 108 -7.87 5.71 9.23
C ALA A 108 -8.27 4.30 9.69
N GLY A 109 -7.98 4.01 10.96
CA GLY A 109 -8.28 2.74 11.62
C GLY A 109 -7.38 1.55 11.26
N TRP A 110 -6.38 1.70 10.38
CA TRP A 110 -5.41 0.63 10.08
C TRP A 110 -4.24 0.56 11.08
N PHE A 111 -3.89 1.70 11.68
CA PHE A 111 -2.77 1.88 12.62
C PHE A 111 -3.28 2.37 13.98
N THR A 112 -2.42 2.36 15.02
CA THR A 112 -2.78 2.91 16.33
C THR A 112 -2.86 4.44 16.34
N GLY A 113 -2.03 5.12 15.55
CA GLY A 113 -2.08 6.57 15.41
C GLY A 113 -3.23 7.07 14.53
N PRO A 114 -3.53 8.38 14.56
CA PRO A 114 -4.60 8.97 13.76
C PRO A 114 -4.26 8.91 12.26
N GLY A 115 -5.08 8.22 11.48
CA GLY A 115 -5.02 8.22 10.02
C GLY A 115 -6.02 9.20 9.40
N VAL A 116 -5.89 9.46 8.10
CA VAL A 116 -6.80 10.32 7.34
C VAL A 116 -7.73 9.49 6.46
N ASP A 117 -9.04 9.69 6.59
CA ASP A 117 -10.06 9.04 5.73
C ASP A 117 -9.97 9.59 4.31
N HIS A 118 -9.72 8.71 3.32
CA HIS A 118 -9.47 9.05 1.92
C HIS A 118 -8.34 10.06 1.64
N GLY A 119 -7.49 10.37 2.63
CA GLY A 119 -6.35 11.28 2.48
C GLY A 119 -5.02 10.60 2.79
N TYR A 120 -3.93 11.33 2.52
CA TYR A 120 -2.58 10.87 2.83
C TYR A 120 -2.28 10.99 4.32
N SER A 121 -1.68 9.96 4.89
CA SER A 121 -1.04 10.03 6.19
C SER A 121 0.22 9.16 6.22
N VAL A 122 0.95 9.27 7.32
CA VAL A 122 2.23 8.60 7.54
C VAL A 122 2.19 7.97 8.93
N HIS A 123 2.68 6.74 9.06
CA HIS A 123 2.67 5.98 10.30
C HIS A 123 3.99 5.24 10.51
N ASP A 124 4.43 5.15 11.75
CA ASP A 124 5.57 4.30 12.10
C ASP A 124 5.15 2.81 12.06
N THR A 125 6.06 1.91 11.68
CA THR A 125 5.77 0.48 11.61
C THR A 125 5.49 -0.15 12.98
N SER A 126 5.85 0.51 14.08
CA SER A 126 5.46 0.12 15.44
C SER A 126 3.97 0.33 15.74
N GLU A 127 3.26 1.13 14.93
CA GLU A 127 1.81 1.35 15.05
C GLU A 127 0.97 0.21 14.48
N ILE A 128 1.60 -0.80 13.87
CA ILE A 128 0.94 -2.01 13.39
C ILE A 128 0.53 -2.87 14.58
N ARG A 129 -0.78 -3.15 14.67
CA ARG A 129 -1.37 -3.92 15.76
C ARG A 129 -1.28 -5.42 15.49
N TRP A 130 -0.22 -6.04 15.99
CA TRP A 130 -0.05 -7.50 15.93
C TRP A 130 -1.01 -8.21 16.87
N ARG A 131 -1.57 -9.33 16.42
CA ARG A 131 -2.38 -10.22 17.23
C ARG A 131 -1.54 -10.84 18.35
N GLY A 132 -2.12 -10.97 19.54
CA GLY A 132 -1.52 -11.70 20.66
C GLY A 132 -1.65 -13.21 20.52
N GLY A 133 -0.80 -13.96 21.22
CA GLY A 133 -0.87 -15.42 21.33
C GLY A 133 0.04 -16.19 20.36
N MET A 134 0.34 -17.45 20.69
CA MET A 134 1.34 -18.27 19.98
C MET A 134 0.87 -18.78 18.61
N LEU A 135 -0.43 -19.01 18.42
CA LEU A 135 -0.96 -19.66 17.20
C LEU A 135 -1.21 -18.70 16.03
N HIS A 136 -1.38 -17.40 16.31
CA HIS A 136 -1.72 -16.38 15.29
C HIS A 136 -0.91 -15.10 15.45
N GLY A 137 0.26 -15.17 16.08
CA GLY A 137 1.06 -13.99 16.45
C GLY A 137 1.52 -13.11 15.28
N ASP A 138 1.47 -13.64 14.05
CA ASP A 138 1.84 -12.94 12.81
C ASP A 138 0.68 -12.24 12.11
N ASP A 139 -0.55 -12.39 12.59
CA ASP A 139 -1.69 -11.64 12.05
C ASP A 139 -1.68 -10.21 12.61
N VAL A 140 -2.22 -9.27 11.84
CA VAL A 140 -2.36 -7.87 12.22
C VAL A 140 -3.82 -7.43 12.13
N GLN A 141 -4.22 -6.49 12.98
CA GLN A 141 -5.58 -5.96 12.99
C GLN A 141 -5.80 -5.04 11.80
N GLY A 142 -6.81 -5.33 10.97
CA GLY A 142 -7.32 -4.44 9.94
C GLY A 142 -8.31 -3.40 10.48
N ASN A 143 -8.82 -2.54 9.60
CA ASN A 143 -9.67 -1.40 9.98
C ASN A 143 -10.98 -1.78 10.69
N VAL A 144 -11.63 -2.88 10.31
CA VAL A 144 -12.97 -3.26 10.79
C VAL A 144 -12.93 -4.47 11.73
N GLY A 145 -11.81 -4.64 12.45
CA GLY A 145 -11.61 -5.76 13.36
C GLY A 145 -11.30 -7.09 12.68
N GLN A 146 -11.18 -7.12 11.34
CA GLN A 146 -10.68 -8.31 10.64
C GLN A 146 -9.20 -8.55 10.96
N TRP A 147 -8.77 -9.81 10.99
CA TRP A 147 -7.37 -10.18 11.07
C TRP A 147 -6.79 -10.36 9.66
N CYS A 148 -5.67 -9.70 9.42
CA CYS A 148 -4.97 -9.67 8.15
C CYS A 148 -3.59 -10.29 8.29
N ARG A 149 -3.11 -10.91 7.22
CA ARG A 149 -1.69 -11.16 7.01
C ARG A 149 -1.03 -9.92 6.41
N LEU A 150 0.18 -9.59 6.81
CA LEU A 150 1.02 -8.63 6.08
C LEU A 150 1.86 -9.31 5.00
N THR A 151 1.82 -8.75 3.80
CA THR A 151 2.69 -9.12 2.69
C THR A 151 3.50 -7.90 2.26
N VAL A 152 4.81 -8.05 2.11
CA VAL A 152 5.69 -7.03 1.51
C VAL A 152 6.07 -7.43 0.10
N ILE A 153 6.01 -6.50 -0.84
CA ILE A 153 6.40 -6.68 -2.24
C ILE A 153 7.51 -5.68 -2.55
N GLY A 154 8.58 -6.15 -3.20
CA GLY A 154 9.67 -5.27 -3.62
C GLY A 154 9.22 -4.27 -4.70
N GLU A 155 9.86 -3.10 -4.73
CA GLU A 155 9.55 -2.03 -5.69
C GLU A 155 9.61 -2.52 -7.15
N GLN A 156 10.72 -3.17 -7.53
CA GLN A 156 10.96 -3.58 -8.91
C GLN A 156 9.94 -4.62 -9.43
N PRO A 157 9.64 -5.71 -8.69
CA PRO A 157 8.55 -6.62 -9.07
C PRO A 157 7.19 -5.94 -9.21
N ALA A 158 6.84 -5.00 -8.31
CA ALA A 158 5.56 -4.29 -8.38
C ALA A 158 5.48 -3.38 -9.62
N LYS A 159 6.56 -2.67 -9.93
CA LYS A 159 6.66 -1.85 -11.15
C LYS A 159 6.58 -2.68 -12.42
N ALA A 160 7.16 -3.87 -12.44
CA ALA A 160 7.06 -4.76 -13.59
C ALA A 160 5.61 -5.12 -13.94
N ILE A 161 4.73 -5.28 -12.95
CA ILE A 161 3.29 -5.48 -13.17
C ILE A 161 2.65 -4.25 -13.83
N ILE A 162 2.95 -3.04 -13.34
CA ILE A 162 2.45 -1.79 -13.95
C ILE A 162 2.94 -1.65 -15.40
N ARG A 163 4.23 -1.88 -15.63
CA ARG A 163 4.84 -1.84 -16.96
C ARG A 163 4.16 -2.81 -17.91
N GLN A 164 3.94 -4.05 -17.47
CA GLN A 164 3.28 -5.08 -18.28
C GLN A 164 1.86 -4.68 -18.67
N ILE A 165 1.10 -4.04 -17.78
CA ILE A 165 -0.28 -3.61 -18.08
C ILE A 165 -0.31 -2.43 -19.06
N VAL A 166 0.64 -1.50 -18.95
CA VAL A 166 0.64 -0.27 -19.76
C VAL A 166 1.27 -0.47 -21.13
N GLN A 167 2.22 -1.40 -21.27
CA GLN A 167 2.99 -1.63 -22.50
C GLN A 167 2.64 -2.94 -23.22
N GLY A 168 1.89 -3.85 -22.59
CA GLY A 168 1.44 -5.12 -23.16
C GLY A 168 0.03 -5.02 -23.70
#